data_AF-A0A1Y3EQH4-F1
#
_entry.id   AF-A0A1Y3EQH4-F1
#
_cell.length_a   1.000
_cell.length_b   1.000
_cell.length_c   1.000
_cell.angle_alpha   90.00
_cell.angle_beta   90.00
_cell.angle_gamma   90.00
#
_symmetry.space_group_name_H-M   'P 1'
#
loop_
_entity.id
_entity.type
_entity.pdbx_description
1 polymer ?
#
loop_
_entity_poly.entity_id
_entity_poly.type
_entity_poly.pdbx_seq_one_letter_code
_entity_poly.pdbx_strand_id
1 'polypeptide(L)'
;MQPLVFSVTEALLGRPGSSSAAAKSSETITSYYTASFNVHFRHRYDICYFAYHYPYTYTMLKTHLVKTNQLLSLKKDIHFRTDVMCHTLSGNPVILVTVTELGDRIQLKSRDIVVLSARIHPGESNSSWMMHGIIYYIYTSVN
;
A
#
# COMPACT_ATOMS: atom_id res chain seq x y z
N MET A 1 -4.14 14.89 13.51
CA MET A 1 -4.36 13.72 12.64
C MET A 1 -5.42 12.82 13.25
N GLN A 2 -6.24 12.14 12.44
CA GLN A 2 -7.38 11.35 12.90
C GLN A 2 -7.13 9.86 12.62
N PRO A 3 -7.04 8.99 13.63
CA PRO A 3 -6.89 7.56 13.40
C PRO A 3 -8.19 6.96 12.87
N LEU A 4 -8.06 5.84 12.18
CA LEU A 4 -9.14 5.06 11.60
C LEU A 4 -9.61 3.98 12.57
N VAL A 5 -10.92 3.75 12.58
CA VAL A 5 -11.59 2.69 13.32
C VAL A 5 -12.42 1.86 12.35
N PHE A 6 -12.16 0.56 12.31
CA PHE A 6 -12.97 -0.41 11.57
C PHE A 6 -13.76 -1.28 12.55
N SER A 7 -15.08 -1.35 12.37
CA SER A 7 -15.99 -2.18 13.15
C SER A 7 -16.41 -3.40 12.33
N VAL A 8 -16.24 -4.60 12.91
CA VAL A 8 -16.68 -5.85 12.26
C VAL A 8 -18.20 -5.90 12.18
N THR A 9 -18.91 -5.46 13.23
CA THR A 9 -20.37 -5.44 13.24
C THR A 9 -20.92 -4.52 12.14
N GLU A 10 -20.36 -3.32 11.96
CA GLU A 10 -20.74 -2.40 10.88
C GLU A 10 -20.47 -3.00 9.49
N ALA A 11 -19.34 -3.69 9.32
CA ALA A 11 -19.03 -4.37 8.07
C ALA A 11 -20.02 -5.50 7.75
N LEU A 12 -20.42 -6.30 8.75
CA LEU A 12 -21.43 -7.35 8.60
C LEU A 12 -22.81 -6.79 8.28
N LEU A 13 -23.12 -5.59 8.76
CA LEU A 13 -24.35 -4.85 8.44
C LEU A 13 -24.31 -4.17 7.05
N GLY A 14 -23.32 -4.48 6.21
CA GLY A 14 -23.20 -3.93 4.86
C GLY A 14 -22.64 -2.50 4.82
N ARG A 15 -22.03 -2.02 5.91
CA ARG A 15 -21.32 -0.74 5.97
C ARG A 15 -19.81 -0.95 6.21
N PRO A 16 -19.12 -1.69 5.33
CA PRO A 16 -17.68 -1.91 5.48
C PRO A 16 -16.95 -0.59 5.22
N GLY A 17 -16.33 -0.04 6.25
CA GLY A 17 -15.61 1.22 6.15
C GLY A 17 -14.87 1.54 7.43
N SER A 18 -13.80 2.31 7.30
CA SER A 18 -13.14 2.90 8.45
C SER A 18 -13.72 4.29 8.72
N SER A 19 -14.11 4.57 9.95
CA SER A 19 -14.49 5.91 10.39
C SER A 19 -13.30 6.60 11.07
N SER A 20 -13.16 7.91 10.87
CA SER A 20 -12.14 8.72 11.54
C SER A 20 -12.52 8.99 13.00
N ALA A 21 -11.58 8.83 13.93
CA ALA A 21 -11.75 9.27 15.30
C ALA A 21 -11.44 10.77 15.42
N ALA A 22 -12.29 11.50 16.15
CA ALA A 22 -12.12 12.93 16.32
C ALA A 22 -10.86 13.23 17.16
N ALA A 23 -9.96 14.05 16.61
CA ALA A 23 -8.76 14.53 17.28
C ALA A 23 -8.89 16.03 17.60
N LYS A 24 -8.43 16.45 18.79
CA LYS A 24 -8.35 17.85 19.21
C LYS A 24 -6.89 18.28 19.27
N SER A 25 -6.57 19.47 18.74
CA SER A 25 -5.26 20.11 18.89
C SER A 25 -5.41 21.36 19.76
N SER A 26 -4.57 21.51 20.79
CA SER A 26 -4.46 22.73 21.59
C SER A 26 -3.24 23.54 21.16
N GLU A 27 -3.44 24.81 20.81
CA GLU A 27 -2.36 25.75 20.53
C GLU A 27 -1.73 26.21 21.85
N THR A 28 -0.56 25.68 22.21
CA THR A 28 0.29 26.30 23.23
C THR A 28 1.77 26.21 22.84
N ILE A 29 2.47 27.32 23.12
CA ILE A 29 3.86 27.59 22.78
C ILE A 29 4.75 26.79 23.74
N THR A 30 5.08 25.54 23.38
CA THR A 30 6.27 24.75 23.77
C THR A 30 6.09 23.34 23.20
N SER A 31 7.07 22.88 22.42
CA SER A 31 6.93 21.78 21.47
C SER A 31 6.95 20.39 22.11
N TYR A 32 5.81 19.95 22.64
CA TYR A 32 5.49 18.54 22.81
C TYR A 32 4.12 18.27 22.15
N TYR A 33 4.13 17.63 20.98
CA TYR A 33 2.90 17.27 20.30
C TYR A 33 2.30 16.02 20.95
N THR A 34 1.18 16.18 21.66
CA THR A 34 0.38 15.05 22.15
C THR A 34 -0.77 14.79 21.18
N ALA A 35 -0.82 13.59 20.61
CA ALA A 35 -1.95 13.16 19.80
C ALA A 35 -3.05 12.58 20.71
N SER A 36 -4.17 13.29 20.84
CA SER A 36 -5.33 12.87 21.62
C SER A 36 -6.56 12.71 20.72
N PHE A 37 -7.24 11.56 20.84
CA PHE A 37 -8.45 11.26 20.09
C PHE A 37 -9.48 10.54 20.97
N ASN A 38 -10.78 10.75 20.68
CA ASN A 38 -11.88 10.06 21.34
C ASN A 38 -12.50 9.04 20.39
N VAL A 39 -12.84 7.87 20.93
CA VAL A 39 -13.48 6.79 20.18
C VAL A 39 -14.78 6.40 20.86
N HIS A 40 -15.84 6.22 20.07
CA HIS A 40 -17.12 5.72 20.54
C HIS A 40 -17.43 4.35 19.91
N PHE A 41 -17.56 3.32 20.75
CA PHE A 41 -17.92 1.97 20.34
C PHE A 41 -19.45 1.83 20.29
N ARG A 42 -20.01 1.65 19.09
CA ARG A 42 -21.46 1.65 18.88
C ARG A 42 -22.14 0.34 19.27
N HIS A 43 -21.42 -0.78 19.19
CA HIS A 43 -21.99 -2.12 19.32
C HIS A 43 -21.41 -2.85 20.51
N ARG A 44 -22.26 -3.55 21.26
CA ARG A 44 -21.85 -4.42 22.36
C ARG A 44 -21.18 -5.68 21.78
N TYR A 45 -20.05 -6.09 22.35
CA TYR A 45 -19.26 -7.25 21.89
C TYR A 45 -18.70 -7.14 20.47
N ASP A 46 -18.53 -5.91 19.97
CA ASP A 46 -17.90 -5.69 18.67
C ASP A 46 -16.40 -5.95 18.69
N ILE A 47 -15.87 -6.31 17.53
CA ILE A 47 -14.42 -6.36 17.28
C ILE A 47 -14.08 -5.11 16.49
N CYS A 48 -13.32 -4.21 17.11
CA CYS A 48 -12.86 -2.98 16.49
C CYS A 48 -11.35 -2.98 16.28
N TYR A 49 -10.93 -2.61 15.07
CA TYR A 49 -9.53 -2.44 14.71
C TYR A 49 -9.19 -0.95 14.60
N PHE A 50 -8.02 -0.59 15.12
CA PHE A 50 -7.51 0.78 15.09
C PHE A 50 -6.25 0.86 14.25
N ALA A 51 -6.15 1.88 13.41
CA ALA A 51 -4.94 2.14 12.65
C ALA A 51 -4.77 3.64 12.42
N TYR A 52 -3.52 4.08 12.30
CA TYR A 52 -3.22 5.46 11.94
C TYR A 52 -3.57 5.75 10.47
N HIS A 53 -3.22 4.83 9.57
CA HIS A 53 -3.66 4.80 8.16
C HIS A 53 -4.18 3.41 7.82
N TYR A 54 -4.96 3.30 6.74
CA TYR A 54 -5.51 2.01 6.33
C TYR A 54 -4.34 1.05 6.04
N PRO A 55 -4.24 -0.08 6.76
CA PRO A 55 -3.07 -0.94 6.69
C PRO A 55 -2.84 -1.49 5.28
N TYR A 56 -1.58 -1.62 4.90
CA TYR A 56 -1.16 -2.38 3.72
C TYR A 56 -0.17 -3.44 4.18
N THR A 57 -0.61 -4.69 4.20
CA THR A 57 0.17 -5.79 4.79
C THR A 57 1.20 -6.34 3.82
N TYR A 58 2.24 -6.96 4.35
CA TYR A 58 3.26 -7.63 3.55
C TYR A 58 2.68 -8.81 2.74
N THR A 59 1.73 -9.56 3.30
CA THR A 59 1.04 -10.62 2.57
C THR A 59 0.22 -10.07 1.41
N MET A 60 -0.46 -8.93 1.59
CA MET A 60 -1.15 -8.26 0.48
C MET A 60 -0.18 -7.84 -0.63
N LEU A 61 0.98 -7.27 -0.28
CA LEU A 61 2.03 -6.94 -1.26
C LEU A 61 2.40 -8.17 -2.10
N LYS A 62 2.79 -9.26 -1.45
CA LYS A 62 3.23 -10.49 -2.12
C LYS A 62 2.13 -11.08 -2.98
N THR A 63 0.93 -11.21 -2.44
CA THR A 63 -0.22 -11.77 -3.17
C THR A 63 -0.56 -10.93 -4.39
N HIS A 64 -0.52 -9.59 -4.28
CA HIS A 64 -0.72 -8.70 -5.41
C HIS A 64 0.29 -8.98 -6.52
N LEU A 65 1.59 -8.95 -6.18
CA LEU A 65 2.65 -9.17 -7.18
C LEU A 65 2.59 -10.55 -7.84
N VAL A 66 2.29 -11.61 -7.09
CA VAL A 66 2.12 -12.95 -7.64
C VAL A 66 0.94 -13.01 -8.60
N LYS A 67 -0.22 -12.45 -8.21
CA LYS A 67 -1.41 -12.41 -9.06
C LYS A 67 -1.16 -11.58 -10.32
N THR A 68 -0.53 -10.42 -10.21
CA THR A 68 -0.18 -9.58 -11.36
C THR A 68 0.74 -10.33 -12.32
N ASN A 69 1.77 -11.00 -11.80
CA ASN A 69 2.68 -11.79 -12.64
C ASN A 69 1.95 -12.93 -13.37
N GLN A 70 1.04 -13.64 -12.69
CA GLN A 70 0.20 -14.67 -13.31
C GLN A 70 -0.71 -14.10 -14.39
N LEU A 71 -1.39 -12.99 -14.12
CA LEU A 71 -2.28 -12.33 -15.09
C LEU A 71 -1.52 -11.87 -16.34
N LEU A 72 -0.33 -11.32 -16.17
CA LEU A 72 0.48 -10.80 -17.26
C LEU A 72 1.28 -11.87 -18.00
N SER A 73 1.46 -13.06 -17.42
CA SER A 73 2.13 -14.18 -18.10
C SER A 73 1.45 -14.61 -19.40
N LEU A 74 0.16 -14.29 -19.56
CA LEU A 74 -0.62 -14.57 -20.77
C LEU A 74 -0.58 -13.43 -21.80
N LYS A 75 -0.16 -12.22 -21.40
CA LYS A 75 -0.03 -11.08 -22.29
C LYS A 75 1.37 -11.08 -22.91
N LYS A 76 1.47 -10.88 -24.22
CA LYS A 76 2.76 -10.91 -24.93
C LYS A 76 3.46 -9.55 -24.97
N ASP A 77 2.76 -8.47 -24.66
CA ASP A 77 3.24 -7.13 -25.01
C ASP A 77 3.99 -6.48 -23.83
N ILE A 78 3.82 -7.02 -22.62
CA ILE A 78 4.37 -6.47 -21.38
C ILE A 78 5.26 -7.50 -20.70
N HIS A 79 6.52 -7.13 -20.50
CA HIS A 79 7.42 -7.82 -19.58
C HIS A 79 7.19 -7.30 -18.16
N PHE A 80 6.59 -8.14 -17.32
CA PHE A 80 6.47 -7.91 -15.88
C PHE A 80 7.33 -8.93 -15.14
N ARG A 81 8.29 -8.47 -14.35
CA ARG A 81 9.22 -9.33 -13.61
C ARG A 81 9.33 -8.87 -12.16
N THR A 82 9.39 -9.84 -11.25
CA THR A 82 9.63 -9.61 -9.82
C THR A 82 10.92 -10.28 -9.39
N ASP A 83 11.76 -9.53 -8.70
CA ASP A 83 13.07 -9.97 -8.24
C ASP A 83 13.30 -9.62 -6.79
N VAL A 84 14.23 -10.32 -6.16
CA VAL A 84 14.77 -9.94 -4.86
C VAL A 84 15.96 -9.03 -5.09
N MET A 85 15.81 -7.74 -4.80
CA MET A 85 16.89 -6.76 -4.91
C MET A 85 17.90 -6.93 -3.78
N CYS A 86 17.41 -7.08 -2.55
CA CYS A 86 18.20 -7.30 -1.35
C CYS A 86 17.29 -7.89 -0.25
N HIS A 87 17.85 -8.06 0.95
CA HIS A 87 17.10 -8.45 2.13
C HIS A 87 17.15 -7.33 3.18
N THR A 88 16.08 -7.14 3.93
CA THR A 88 16.07 -6.24 5.08
C THR A 88 16.93 -6.81 6.21
N LEU A 89 17.18 -6.00 7.26
CA LEU A 89 17.91 -6.46 8.46
C LEU A 89 17.27 -7.68 9.13
N SER A 90 15.94 -7.85 9.01
CA SER A 90 15.21 -9.01 9.54
C SER A 90 15.11 -10.17 8.53
N GLY A 91 15.84 -10.12 7.41
CA GLY A 91 15.86 -11.18 6.41
C GLY A 91 14.65 -11.21 5.47
N ASN A 92 13.80 -10.18 5.45
CA ASN A 92 12.67 -10.14 4.51
C ASN A 92 13.16 -9.69 3.13
N PRO A 93 12.73 -10.34 2.02
CA PRO A 93 13.13 -9.92 0.68
C PRO A 93 12.51 -8.57 0.32
N VAL A 94 13.34 -7.67 -0.19
CA VAL A 94 12.92 -6.40 -0.78
C VAL A 94 12.69 -6.63 -2.27
N ILE A 95 11.43 -6.54 -2.68
CA ILE A 95 11.03 -6.88 -4.04
C ILE A 95 11.25 -5.70 -4.99
N LEU A 96 11.99 -5.95 -6.07
CA LEU A 96 12.07 -5.07 -7.23
C LEU A 96 11.06 -5.55 -8.27
N VAL A 97 10.26 -4.62 -8.78
CA VAL A 97 9.33 -4.87 -9.88
C VAL A 97 9.86 -4.15 -11.11
N THR A 98 10.05 -4.90 -12.19
CA THR A 98 10.42 -4.34 -13.49
C THR A 98 9.24 -4.50 -14.44
N VAL A 99 8.80 -3.39 -15.02
CA VAL A 99 7.75 -3.36 -16.03
C VAL A 99 8.28 -2.66 -17.26
N THR A 100 8.24 -3.32 -18.42
CA THR A 100 8.68 -2.75 -19.70
C THR A 100 8.01 -3.50 -20.85
N GLU A 101 7.99 -2.93 -22.04
CA GLU A 101 7.57 -3.67 -23.25
C GLU A 101 8.63 -4.72 -23.61
N LEU A 102 8.27 -5.79 -24.33
CA LEU A 102 9.31 -6.64 -24.92
C LEU A 102 10.19 -5.86 -25.89
N GLY A 103 11.44 -6.29 -26.08
CA GLY A 103 12.37 -5.65 -27.00
C GLY A 103 13.75 -6.28 -26.97
N ASP A 104 14.51 -6.03 -28.04
CA ASP A 104 15.88 -6.50 -28.15
C ASP A 104 16.82 -5.73 -27.20
N ARG A 105 17.99 -6.31 -26.93
CA ARG A 105 18.97 -5.73 -25.98
C ARG A 105 19.37 -4.29 -26.30
N ILE A 106 19.37 -3.91 -27.58
CA ILE A 106 19.69 -2.54 -28.02
C ILE A 106 18.54 -1.60 -27.67
N GLN A 107 17.30 -1.99 -27.99
CA GLN A 107 16.09 -1.22 -27.67
C GLN A 107 15.93 -1.04 -26.16
N LEU A 108 16.15 -2.09 -25.38
CA LEU A 108 16.07 -2.02 -23.91
C LEU A 108 17.12 -1.08 -23.32
N LYS A 109 18.33 -1.01 -23.89
CA LYS A 109 19.40 -0.11 -23.43
C LYS A 109 19.16 1.35 -23.77
N SER A 110 18.42 1.64 -24.84
CA SER A 110 18.10 3.01 -25.24
C SER A 110 16.87 3.58 -24.54
N ARG A 111 16.13 2.78 -23.78
CA ARG A 111 14.94 3.23 -23.05
C ARG A 111 15.34 4.01 -21.80
N ASP A 112 14.64 5.10 -21.56
CA ASP A 112 14.75 5.83 -20.30
C ASP A 112 14.29 4.96 -19.14
N ILE A 113 15.01 5.06 -18.02
CA ILE A 113 14.71 4.31 -16.80
C ILE A 113 14.09 5.24 -15.78
N VAL A 114 12.86 4.94 -15.38
CA VAL A 114 12.18 5.61 -14.27
C VAL A 114 12.19 4.68 -13.06
N VAL A 115 12.76 5.15 -11.96
CA VAL A 115 12.79 4.42 -10.68
C VAL A 115 11.79 5.07 -9.74
N LEU A 116 10.85 4.27 -9.24
CA LEU A 116 9.89 4.69 -8.23
C LEU A 116 10.12 3.90 -6.95
N SER A 117 10.08 4.59 -5.81
CA SER A 117 10.15 3.97 -4.48
C SER A 117 9.02 4.50 -3.61
N ALA A 118 8.47 3.67 -2.73
CA ALA A 118 7.38 4.06 -1.83
C ALA A 118 7.60 3.53 -0.42
N ARG A 119 7.03 4.24 0.56
CA ARG A 119 6.96 3.84 1.98
C ARG A 119 8.34 3.61 2.62
N ILE A 120 9.19 4.62 2.51
CA ILE A 120 10.47 4.69 3.24
C ILE A 120 10.19 4.72 4.76
N HIS A 121 9.15 5.45 5.17
CA HIS A 121 8.63 5.42 6.53
C HIS A 121 7.59 4.29 6.69
N PRO A 122 7.78 3.34 7.63
CA PRO A 122 6.91 2.17 7.73
C PRO A 122 5.45 2.48 8.11
N GLY A 123 5.24 3.60 8.83
CA GLY A 123 3.91 4.09 9.24
C GLY A 123 3.07 4.70 8.12
N GLU A 124 3.66 5.00 6.95
CA GLU A 124 2.99 5.65 5.82
C GLU A 124 2.42 4.60 4.84
N SER A 125 1.46 3.80 5.30
CA SER A 125 0.88 2.72 4.50
C SER A 125 0.12 3.19 3.26
N ASN A 126 -0.37 4.43 3.25
CA ASN A 126 -0.97 5.09 2.10
C ASN A 126 -0.05 5.08 0.87
N SER A 127 1.26 5.23 1.05
CA SER A 127 2.24 5.18 -0.05
C SER A 127 2.26 3.81 -0.75
N SER A 128 2.02 2.71 -0.02
CA SER A 128 1.89 1.38 -0.63
C SER A 128 0.63 1.24 -1.47
N TRP A 129 -0.50 1.83 -1.03
CA TRP A 129 -1.73 1.86 -1.82
C TRP A 129 -1.57 2.67 -3.10
N MET A 130 -0.84 3.78 -3.04
CA MET A 130 -0.52 4.58 -4.23
C MET A 130 0.35 3.79 -5.21
N MET A 131 1.40 3.12 -4.74
CA MET A 131 2.24 2.26 -5.59
C MET A 131 1.46 1.09 -6.20
N HIS A 132 0.54 0.49 -5.45
CA HIS A 132 -0.36 -0.54 -5.97
C HIS A 132 -1.17 -0.02 -7.16
N GLY A 133 -1.77 1.17 -7.03
CA GLY A 133 -2.52 1.82 -8.11
C GLY A 133 -1.65 2.17 -9.31
N ILE A 134 -0.42 2.67 -9.08
CA ILE A 134 0.54 2.96 -10.16
C ILE A 134 0.87 1.70 -10.95
N ILE A 135 1.20 0.59 -10.28
CA ILE A 135 1.49 -0.68 -10.94
C ILE A 135 0.28 -1.12 -11.76
N TYR A 136 -0.92 -1.10 -11.16
CA TYR A 136 -2.17 -1.41 -11.84
C TYR A 136 -2.36 -0.59 -13.12
N TYR A 137 -2.19 0.72 -13.01
CA TYR A 137 -2.33 1.64 -14.13
C TYR A 137 -1.33 1.35 -15.25
N ILE A 138 -0.05 1.12 -14.92
CA ILE A 138 1.00 0.87 -15.91
C ILE A 138 0.66 -0.36 -16.77
N TYR A 139 0.30 -1.51 -16.18
CA TYR A 139 0.07 -2.71 -16.98
C TYR A 139 -1.32 -2.77 -17.65
N THR A 140 -2.26 -1.91 -17.24
CA THR A 140 -3.59 -1.83 -17.86
C THR A 140 -3.66 -0.77 -18.96
N SER A 141 -2.80 0.26 -18.89
CA SER A 141 -2.79 1.38 -19.84
C SER A 141 -1.90 1.13 -21.06
N VAL A 142 -1.07 0.08 -21.02
CA VAL A 142 -0.38 -0.43 -22.20
C VAL A 142 -1.37 -1.29 -23.00
N ASN A 143 -1.74 -0.76 -24.17
CA ASN A 143 -2.73 -1.30 -25.11
C ASN A 143 -2.02 -2.05 -26.24
#